data_AF-A0A6J8B3S7-F1
#
_entry.id   AF-A0A6J8B3S7-F1
#
_cell.length_a   1.000
_cell.length_b   1.000
_cell.length_c   1.000
_cell.angle_alpha   90.00
_cell.angle_beta   90.00
_cell.angle_gamma   90.00
#
_symmetry.space_group_name_H-M   'P 1'
#
loop_
_entity.id
_entity.type
_entity.pdbx_description
1 polymer ?
#
loop_
_entity_poly.entity_id
_entity_poly.type
_entity_poly.pdbx_seq_one_letter_code
_entity_poly.pdbx_strand_id
1 'polypeptide(L)'
;MPLLIRDYTWEETEKMMFITVPLKGVRANKVDLLSSEEFIKVSFPPYLFECLLYAPVDDQTSTAQIGNGAVVFKLKKQEPGMWYQLSKDEIVDKQLIKQKKEEAILKNQERAEQERKDKAEKKRASEKYTVNEMMKIEDDERERINNIKEYERKKATEELERWKEEQREMAEEEKQKILEEKMAEEARKREEERKQKKKKGKNIFEESAEGVPRREVGKIEVKFTKRVFPTAARESQTPQEEEWLQKQADARKALEVEDSDLTEEEKNPLFMRDKANEFFKAGNYQAAVNAYTTALRYSPKMPALYSNRAACHLKLRNFFKTIEDCSKAIDLLHPPVPQNAASRLKALVRKGTAFCQLELYVEGLQDYECALKIDPNNDQLKADAEKIRQIIQSSTGS
;
A
#
# COMPACT_ATOMS: atom_id res chain seq x y z
N MET A 1 48.22 -24.90 5.32
CA MET A 1 48.96 -23.62 5.44
C MET A 1 49.09 -23.03 4.05
N PRO A 2 48.82 -21.73 3.86
CA PRO A 2 48.99 -21.10 2.55
C PRO A 2 50.47 -21.03 2.17
N LEU A 3 50.76 -21.12 0.88
CA LEU A 3 52.10 -20.99 0.31
C LEU A 3 52.41 -19.52 0.07
N LEU A 4 53.47 -19.00 0.69
CA LEU A 4 53.88 -17.61 0.52
C LEU A 4 54.47 -17.39 -0.87
N ILE A 5 53.98 -16.36 -1.57
CA ILE A 5 54.50 -15.94 -2.88
C ILE A 5 55.78 -15.13 -2.64
N ARG A 6 56.90 -15.56 -3.23
CA ARG A 6 58.20 -14.88 -3.15
C ARG A 6 58.68 -14.35 -4.50
N ASP A 7 58.05 -14.79 -5.58
CA ASP A 7 58.32 -14.44 -6.98
C ASP A 7 57.62 -13.13 -7.43
N TYR A 8 57.42 -12.18 -6.51
CA TYR A 8 56.84 -10.87 -6.83
C TYR A 8 57.93 -9.89 -7.26
N THR A 9 57.56 -8.92 -8.09
CA THR A 9 58.44 -7.82 -8.50
C THR A 9 57.81 -6.49 -8.13
N TRP A 10 58.62 -5.50 -7.81
CA TRP A 10 58.15 -4.15 -7.54
C TRP A 10 59.09 -3.12 -8.14
N GLU A 11 58.52 -2.00 -8.53
CA GLU A 11 59.22 -0.84 -9.08
C GLU A 11 58.70 0.40 -8.37
N GLU A 12 59.56 1.38 -8.14
CA GLU A 12 59.15 2.63 -7.53
C GLU A 12 59.61 3.85 -8.32
N THR A 13 58.82 4.90 -8.16
CA THR A 13 59.14 6.27 -8.54
C THR A 13 58.96 7.15 -7.31
N GLU A 14 59.30 8.44 -7.40
CA GLU A 14 59.11 9.38 -6.29
C GLU A 14 57.65 9.48 -5.84
N LYS A 15 56.68 9.29 -6.74
CA LYS A 15 55.24 9.51 -6.48
C LYS A 15 54.40 8.23 -6.48
N MET A 16 54.83 7.22 -7.22
CA MET A 16 54.07 5.99 -7.45
C MET A 16 54.92 4.76 -7.14
N MET A 17 54.25 3.70 -6.72
CA MET A 17 54.82 2.37 -6.53
C MET A 17 54.01 1.34 -7.31
N PHE A 18 54.70 0.46 -8.02
CA PHE A 18 54.13 -0.60 -8.83
C PHE A 18 54.53 -1.94 -8.24
N ILE A 19 53.56 -2.79 -7.89
CA ILE A 19 53.82 -4.14 -7.35
C ILE A 19 53.13 -5.15 -8.25
N THR A 20 53.87 -6.13 -8.75
CA THR A 20 53.36 -7.19 -9.61
C THR A 20 53.46 -8.55 -8.90
N VAL A 21 52.32 -9.20 -8.71
CA VAL A 21 52.20 -10.51 -8.05
C VAL A 21 51.69 -11.54 -9.06
N PRO A 22 52.46 -12.59 -9.42
CA PRO A 22 52.02 -13.58 -10.41
C PRO A 22 50.92 -14.50 -9.86
N LEU A 23 49.86 -14.72 -10.64
CA LEU A 23 48.67 -15.51 -10.26
C LEU A 23 48.73 -17.00 -10.64
N LYS A 24 49.85 -17.46 -11.23
CA LYS A 24 50.11 -18.88 -11.57
C LYS A 24 48.94 -19.58 -12.30
N GLY A 25 48.23 -18.86 -13.16
CA GLY A 25 47.12 -19.37 -13.97
C GLY A 25 45.74 -19.35 -13.32
N VAL A 26 45.57 -18.74 -12.14
CA VAL A 26 44.26 -18.61 -11.47
C VAL A 26 43.39 -17.53 -12.12
N ARG A 27 42.09 -17.82 -12.27
CA ARG A 27 41.09 -16.87 -12.81
C ARG A 27 40.82 -15.75 -11.81
N ALA A 28 40.59 -14.52 -12.29
CA ALA A 28 40.34 -13.34 -11.46
C ALA A 28 39.27 -13.53 -10.37
N ASN A 29 38.17 -14.23 -10.66
CA ASN A 29 37.08 -14.46 -9.69
C ASN A 29 37.48 -15.30 -8.46
N LYS A 30 38.63 -15.98 -8.48
CA LYS A 30 39.14 -16.79 -7.36
C LYS A 30 40.27 -16.08 -6.60
N VAL A 31 40.55 -14.83 -6.93
CA VAL A 31 41.58 -14.02 -6.29
C VAL A 31 40.89 -13.06 -5.32
N ASP A 32 41.26 -13.15 -4.05
CA ASP A 32 40.88 -12.21 -3.01
C ASP A 32 41.99 -11.14 -2.89
N LEU A 33 41.58 -9.88 -2.95
CA LEU A 33 42.45 -8.73 -3.11
C LEU A 33 42.07 -7.67 -2.08
N LEU A 34 43.04 -7.27 -1.25
CA LEU A 34 42.88 -6.19 -0.29
C LEU A 34 43.99 -5.16 -0.54
N SER A 35 43.58 -3.90 -0.73
CA SER A 35 44.45 -2.74 -0.73
C SER A 35 44.00 -1.83 0.40
N SER A 36 44.96 -1.25 1.10
CA SER A 36 44.77 -0.26 2.15
C SER A 36 46.00 0.65 2.19
N GLU A 37 45.99 1.64 3.08
CA GLU A 37 47.04 2.67 3.16
C GLU A 37 48.41 2.08 3.51
N GLU A 38 48.47 1.11 4.43
CA GLU A 38 49.74 0.51 4.87
C GLU A 38 49.84 -0.99 4.58
N PHE A 39 48.78 -1.64 4.10
CA PHE A 39 48.72 -3.09 4.00
C PHE A 39 48.10 -3.56 2.68
N ILE A 40 48.73 -4.57 2.09
CA ILE A 40 48.28 -5.21 0.85
C ILE A 40 48.24 -6.71 1.02
N LYS A 41 47.18 -7.33 0.50
CA LYS A 41 47.00 -8.78 0.47
C LYS A 41 46.50 -9.25 -0.89
N VAL A 42 47.11 -10.32 -1.39
CA VAL A 42 46.61 -11.11 -2.52
C VAL A 42 46.52 -12.56 -2.08
N SER A 43 45.34 -13.15 -2.15
CA SER A 43 45.09 -14.52 -1.70
C SER A 43 44.37 -15.31 -2.78
N PHE A 44 44.94 -16.43 -3.20
CA PHE A 44 44.30 -17.37 -4.13
C PHE A 44 44.76 -18.79 -3.79
N PRO A 45 43.87 -19.73 -3.42
CA PRO A 45 44.30 -21.02 -2.90
C PRO A 45 45.24 -21.79 -3.85
N PRO A 46 46.38 -22.34 -3.37
CA PRO A 46 46.89 -22.35 -1.99
C PRO A 46 47.80 -21.15 -1.62
N TYR A 47 47.98 -20.16 -2.48
CA TYR A 47 48.96 -19.08 -2.34
C TYR A 47 48.44 -17.85 -1.57
N LEU A 48 49.35 -17.18 -0.86
CA LEU A 48 49.10 -15.95 -0.13
C LEU A 48 50.29 -15.00 -0.28
N PHE A 49 50.01 -13.74 -0.55
CA PHE A 49 50.94 -12.63 -0.47
C PHE A 49 50.37 -11.61 0.50
N GLU A 50 51.17 -11.23 1.50
CA GLU A 50 50.86 -10.19 2.48
C GLU A 50 52.07 -9.28 2.58
N CYS A 51 51.85 -7.97 2.48
CA CYS A 51 52.92 -6.97 2.54
C CYS A 51 52.44 -5.77 3.36
N LEU A 52 53.19 -5.45 4.41
CA LEU A 52 53.07 -4.17 5.11
C LEU A 52 54.00 -3.18 4.41
N LEU A 53 53.46 -2.10 3.87
CA LEU A 53 54.20 -1.11 3.11
C LEU A 53 55.15 -0.31 4.01
N TYR A 54 56.25 0.16 3.43
CA TYR A 54 57.22 1.01 4.12
C TYR A 54 56.61 2.33 4.62
N ALA A 55 55.68 2.92 3.88
CA ALA A 55 54.99 4.16 4.24
C ALA A 55 53.54 4.13 3.70
N PRO A 56 52.64 4.97 4.25
CA PRO A 56 51.26 4.99 3.82
C PRO A 56 51.10 5.44 2.35
N VAL A 57 50.15 4.82 1.67
CA VAL A 57 49.70 5.15 0.31
C VAL A 57 48.28 5.71 0.33
N ASP A 58 47.97 6.54 -0.66
CA ASP A 58 46.63 7.09 -0.84
C ASP A 58 45.70 6.02 -1.44
N ASP A 59 44.84 5.43 -0.60
CA ASP A 59 43.90 4.36 -0.99
C ASP A 59 42.82 4.81 -1.99
N GLN A 60 42.52 6.11 -2.09
CA GLN A 60 41.47 6.59 -3.00
C GLN A 60 41.92 6.62 -4.45
N THR A 61 43.19 6.95 -4.69
CA THR A 61 43.77 7.06 -6.03
C THR A 61 44.56 5.83 -6.45
N SER A 62 44.96 5.02 -5.48
CA SER A 62 45.62 3.74 -5.72
C SER A 62 44.64 2.75 -6.37
N THR A 63 45.12 1.99 -7.34
CA THR A 63 44.29 1.00 -8.05
C THR A 63 44.99 -0.34 -8.10
N ALA A 64 44.21 -1.41 -8.06
CA ALA A 64 44.72 -2.76 -8.18
C ALA A 64 43.97 -3.48 -9.31
N GLN A 65 44.71 -3.96 -10.30
CA GLN A 65 44.17 -4.54 -11.53
C GLN A 65 44.66 -5.97 -11.69
N ILE A 66 43.76 -6.86 -12.10
CA ILE A 66 44.08 -8.26 -12.39
C ILE A 66 44.13 -8.40 -13.92
N GLY A 67 45.28 -8.78 -14.47
CA GLY A 67 45.48 -8.89 -15.92
C GLY A 67 46.71 -9.70 -16.29
N ASN A 68 46.72 -10.32 -17.47
CA ASN A 68 47.87 -11.05 -18.02
C ASN A 68 48.46 -12.12 -17.07
N GLY A 69 47.63 -12.74 -16.22
CA GLY A 69 48.08 -13.75 -15.27
C GLY A 69 48.82 -13.19 -14.04
N ALA A 70 48.72 -11.89 -13.76
CA ALA A 70 49.28 -11.25 -12.56
C ALA A 70 48.31 -10.21 -11.96
N VAL A 71 48.51 -9.86 -10.69
CA VAL A 71 47.92 -8.68 -10.05
C VAL A 71 48.93 -7.55 -10.11
N VAL A 72 48.51 -6.40 -10.62
CA VAL A 72 49.32 -5.19 -10.68
C VAL A 72 48.70 -4.14 -9.77
N PHE A 73 49.40 -3.77 -8.72
CA PHE A 73 49.07 -2.63 -7.88
C PHE A 73 49.75 -1.39 -8.43
N LYS A 74 48.98 -0.30 -8.55
CA LYS A 74 49.44 1.04 -8.86
C LYS A 74 49.12 1.91 -7.65
N LEU A 75 50.08 2.07 -6.77
CA LEU A 75 49.92 2.74 -5.49
C LEU A 75 50.49 4.15 -5.58
N LYS A 76 49.75 5.14 -5.07
CA LYS A 76 50.24 6.51 -4.97
C LYS A 76 50.78 6.76 -3.57
N LYS A 77 52.04 7.15 -3.46
CA LYS A 77 52.68 7.47 -2.17
C LYS A 77 52.02 8.70 -1.57
N GLN A 78 51.72 8.68 -0.27
CA GLN A 78 51.19 9.85 0.42
C GLN A 78 52.25 10.95 0.54
N GLU A 79 53.47 10.54 0.89
CA GLU A 79 54.65 11.40 0.90
C GLU A 79 55.57 11.04 -0.27
N PRO A 80 55.94 12.01 -1.14
CA PRO A 80 56.81 11.75 -2.27
C PRO A 80 58.24 11.50 -1.79
N GLY A 81 58.85 10.40 -2.23
CA GLY A 81 60.20 10.00 -1.85
C GLY A 81 60.53 8.58 -2.30
N MET A 82 61.82 8.28 -2.46
CA MET A 82 62.29 6.91 -2.72
C MET A 82 62.29 6.13 -1.42
N TRP A 83 61.67 4.95 -1.41
CA TRP A 83 61.58 4.12 -0.21
C TRP A 83 62.76 3.15 -0.12
N TYR A 84 63.33 2.74 -1.25
CA TYR A 84 64.42 1.76 -1.39
C TYR A 84 64.11 0.36 -0.82
N GLN A 85 63.00 0.23 -0.09
CA GLN A 85 62.49 -0.98 0.53
C GLN A 85 60.96 -1.00 0.37
N LEU A 86 60.40 -2.20 0.16
CA LEU A 86 58.96 -2.37 0.01
C LEU A 86 58.23 -2.42 1.36
N SER A 87 58.85 -3.05 2.36
CA SER A 87 58.29 -3.30 3.69
C SER A 87 59.23 -2.84 4.80
N LYS A 88 58.66 -2.46 5.96
CA LYS A 88 59.41 -2.16 7.18
C LYS A 88 60.01 -3.46 7.78
N ASP A 89 61.23 -3.81 7.35
CA ASP A 89 62.16 -4.85 7.87
C ASP A 89 61.69 -6.31 8.03
N GLU A 90 62.66 -7.24 7.90
CA GLU A 90 62.48 -8.70 7.78
C GLU A 90 62.00 -9.44 9.05
N ILE A 91 61.84 -8.76 10.19
CA ILE A 91 61.30 -9.33 11.44
C ILE A 91 60.02 -8.59 11.78
N VAL A 92 58.95 -8.87 11.05
CA VAL A 92 57.66 -8.28 11.35
C VAL A 92 57.00 -9.09 12.46
N ASP A 93 56.76 -8.44 13.61
CA ASP A 93 55.93 -8.99 14.66
C ASP A 93 54.60 -9.46 14.07
N LYS A 94 54.35 -10.77 14.11
CA LYS A 94 53.12 -11.41 13.60
C LYS A 94 51.85 -10.75 14.15
N GLN A 95 51.95 -10.12 15.32
CA GLN A 95 50.88 -9.35 15.95
C GLN A 95 50.61 -8.01 15.25
N LEU A 96 51.65 -7.29 14.80
CA LEU A 96 51.50 -6.00 14.12
C LEU A 96 50.84 -6.16 12.74
N ILE A 97 51.25 -7.16 11.96
CA ILE A 97 50.59 -7.49 10.67
C ILE A 97 49.11 -7.82 10.91
N LYS A 98 48.82 -8.59 11.97
CA LYS A 98 47.45 -8.98 12.30
C LYS A 98 46.60 -7.75 12.66
N GLN A 99 47.11 -6.85 13.50
CA GLN A 99 46.41 -5.61 13.86
C GLN A 99 46.17 -4.72 12.64
N LYS A 100 47.19 -4.49 11.81
CA LYS A 100 47.07 -3.67 10.60
C LYS A 100 46.12 -4.27 9.58
N LYS A 101 46.08 -5.60 9.48
CA LYS A 101 45.11 -6.33 8.66
C LYS A 101 43.69 -6.17 9.19
N GLU A 102 43.48 -6.28 10.50
CA GLU A 102 42.16 -6.07 11.12
C GLU A 102 41.66 -4.63 10.92
N GLU A 103 42.55 -3.65 11.09
CA GLU A 103 42.27 -2.23 10.84
C GLU A 103 41.88 -1.98 9.36
N ALA A 104 42.65 -2.54 8.41
CA ALA A 104 42.36 -2.42 6.99
C ALA A 104 41.01 -3.08 6.58
N ILE A 105 40.70 -4.24 7.15
CA ILE A 105 39.42 -4.93 6.91
C ILE A 105 38.26 -4.10 7.47
N LEU A 106 38.40 -3.58 8.69
CA LEU A 106 37.37 -2.78 9.34
C LEU A 106 37.08 -1.50 8.53
N LYS A 107 38.11 -0.76 8.14
CA LYS A 107 37.98 0.47 7.34
C LYS A 107 37.30 0.20 5.99
N ASN A 108 37.61 -0.92 5.34
CA ASN A 108 36.94 -1.32 4.10
C ASN A 108 35.47 -1.72 4.32
N GLN A 109 35.15 -2.36 5.45
CA GLN A 109 33.76 -2.67 5.82
C GLN A 109 32.96 -1.39 6.11
N GLU A 110 33.51 -0.45 6.89
CA GLU A 110 32.87 0.83 7.20
C GLU A 110 32.61 1.65 5.93
N ARG A 111 33.59 1.72 5.01
CA ARG A 111 33.42 2.40 3.72
C ARG A 111 32.33 1.75 2.88
N ALA A 112 32.31 0.42 2.79
CA ALA A 112 31.27 -0.30 2.07
C ALA A 112 29.88 -0.10 2.70
N GLU A 113 29.79 -0.01 4.03
CA GLU A 113 28.55 0.31 4.72
C GLU A 113 28.08 1.74 4.44
N GLN A 114 28.99 2.71 4.47
CA GLN A 114 28.68 4.11 4.15
C GLN A 114 28.18 4.25 2.71
N GLU A 115 28.85 3.64 1.74
CA GLU A 115 28.39 3.65 0.34
C GLU A 115 27.01 2.99 0.17
N ARG A 116 26.70 1.96 0.97
CA ARG A 116 25.36 1.35 0.99
C ARG A 116 24.32 2.29 1.58
N LYS A 117 24.64 3.01 2.67
CA LYS A 117 23.77 4.03 3.28
C LYS A 117 23.51 5.16 2.29
N ASP A 118 24.55 5.72 1.68
CA ASP A 118 24.42 6.81 0.71
C ASP A 118 23.59 6.39 -0.52
N LYS A 119 23.77 5.16 -1.03
CA LYS A 119 22.94 4.61 -2.12
C LYS A 119 21.49 4.44 -1.69
N ALA A 120 21.25 3.95 -0.47
CA ALA A 120 19.91 3.82 0.07
C ALA A 120 19.23 5.18 0.26
N GLU A 121 19.95 6.20 0.72
CA GLU A 121 19.44 7.57 0.85
C GLU A 121 19.11 8.19 -0.50
N LYS A 122 20.00 8.07 -1.50
CA LYS A 122 19.72 8.54 -2.87
C LYS A 122 18.49 7.86 -3.46
N LYS A 123 18.35 6.55 -3.24
CA LYS A 123 17.17 5.78 -3.68
C LYS A 123 15.91 6.30 -2.98
N ARG A 124 15.92 6.44 -1.66
CA ARG A 124 14.79 7.01 -0.88
C ARG A 124 14.43 8.42 -1.33
N ALA A 125 15.42 9.26 -1.61
CA ALA A 125 15.19 10.62 -2.11
C ALA A 125 14.51 10.60 -3.49
N SER A 126 14.95 9.72 -4.39
CA SER A 126 14.32 9.56 -5.71
C SER A 126 12.88 9.04 -5.60
N GLU A 127 12.62 8.05 -4.74
CA GLU A 127 11.28 7.52 -4.49
C GLU A 127 10.35 8.60 -3.91
N LYS A 128 10.82 9.35 -2.91
CA LYS A 128 10.05 10.45 -2.32
C LYS A 128 9.71 11.53 -3.35
N TYR A 129 10.65 11.88 -4.22
CA TYR A 129 10.41 12.83 -5.30
C TYR A 129 9.32 12.31 -6.26
N THR A 130 9.40 11.05 -6.68
CA THR A 130 8.39 10.45 -7.59
C THR A 130 7.00 10.40 -6.97
N VAL A 131 6.88 10.04 -5.69
CA VAL A 131 5.59 10.02 -4.98
C VAL A 131 5.03 11.43 -4.86
N ASN A 132 5.85 12.42 -4.54
CA ASN A 132 5.40 13.81 -4.41
C ASN A 132 4.90 14.38 -5.75
N GLU A 133 5.54 14.06 -6.87
CA GLU A 133 5.04 14.43 -8.20
C GLU A 133 3.72 13.73 -8.54
N MET A 134 3.59 12.44 -8.21
CA MET A 134 2.35 11.70 -8.42
C MET A 134 1.20 12.27 -7.60
N MET A 135 1.44 12.66 -6.35
CA MET A 135 0.45 13.31 -5.49
C MET A 135 -0.05 14.62 -6.09
N LYS A 136 0.84 15.46 -6.63
CA LYS A 136 0.45 16.72 -7.31
C LYS A 136 -0.50 16.45 -8.47
N ILE A 137 -0.18 15.46 -9.31
CA ILE A 137 -1.02 15.09 -10.46
C ILE A 137 -2.40 14.59 -9.97
N GLU A 138 -2.44 13.78 -8.91
CA GLU A 138 -3.71 13.30 -8.35
C GLU A 138 -4.53 14.43 -7.72
N ASP A 139 -3.90 15.38 -7.05
CA ASP A 139 -4.57 16.55 -6.45
C ASP A 139 -5.16 17.46 -7.54
N ASP A 140 -4.40 17.76 -8.60
CA ASP A 140 -4.88 18.52 -9.76
C ASP A 140 -6.09 17.83 -10.43
N GLU A 141 -6.05 16.51 -10.59
CA GLU A 141 -7.16 15.75 -11.18
C GLU A 141 -8.38 15.71 -10.25
N ARG A 142 -8.18 15.63 -8.92
CA ARG A 142 -9.27 15.72 -7.95
C ARG A 142 -9.94 17.09 -7.98
N GLU A 143 -9.18 18.17 -8.04
CA GLU A 143 -9.71 19.52 -8.19
C GLU A 143 -10.52 19.64 -9.49
N ARG A 144 -10.00 19.12 -10.60
CA ARG A 144 -10.71 19.10 -11.88
C ARG A 144 -12.05 18.36 -11.79
N ILE A 145 -12.08 17.17 -11.19
CA ILE A 145 -13.31 16.39 -11.01
C ILE A 145 -14.30 17.13 -10.10
N ASN A 146 -13.83 17.76 -9.02
CA ASN A 146 -14.67 18.53 -8.12
C ASN A 146 -15.29 19.73 -8.83
N ASN A 147 -14.50 20.47 -9.62
CA ASN A 147 -15.00 21.59 -10.42
C ASN A 147 -16.07 21.15 -11.43
N ILE A 148 -15.90 19.99 -12.07
CA ILE A 148 -16.91 19.41 -12.97
C ILE A 148 -18.20 19.08 -12.19
N LYS A 149 -18.07 18.40 -11.04
CA LYS A 149 -19.23 18.04 -10.19
C LYS A 149 -19.97 19.29 -9.69
N GLU A 150 -19.26 20.32 -9.28
CA GLU A 150 -19.86 21.59 -8.83
C GLU A 150 -20.56 22.31 -9.97
N TYR A 151 -19.96 22.32 -11.16
CA TYR A 151 -20.58 22.88 -12.36
C TYR A 151 -21.89 22.15 -12.72
N GLU A 152 -21.88 20.82 -12.77
CA GLU A 152 -23.08 20.02 -13.04
C GLU A 152 -24.14 20.20 -11.96
N ARG A 153 -23.75 20.23 -10.68
CA ARG A 153 -24.67 20.52 -9.57
C ARG A 153 -25.32 21.88 -9.73
N LYS A 154 -24.53 22.91 -10.03
CA LYS A 154 -25.04 24.28 -10.21
C LYS A 154 -26.01 24.35 -11.39
N LYS A 155 -25.65 23.72 -12.51
CA LYS A 155 -26.53 23.65 -13.68
C LYS A 155 -27.84 22.94 -13.36
N ALA A 156 -27.79 21.80 -12.68
CA ALA A 156 -28.99 21.06 -12.26
C ALA A 156 -29.86 21.88 -11.28
N THR A 157 -29.26 22.64 -10.37
CA THR A 157 -30.01 23.53 -9.47
C THR A 157 -30.69 24.68 -10.23
N GLU A 158 -30.00 25.28 -11.22
CA GLU A 158 -30.58 26.33 -12.06
C GLU A 158 -31.69 25.80 -12.98
N GLU A 159 -31.59 24.57 -13.48
CA GLU A 159 -32.66 23.90 -14.22
C GLU A 159 -33.87 23.60 -13.34
N LEU A 160 -33.65 23.11 -12.11
CA LEU A 160 -34.71 22.86 -11.13
C LEU A 160 -35.44 24.16 -10.75
N GLU A 161 -34.70 25.25 -10.55
CA GLU A 161 -35.28 26.57 -10.26
C GLU A 161 -36.12 27.09 -11.42
N ARG A 162 -35.61 27.02 -12.66
CA ARG A 162 -36.38 27.38 -13.87
C ARG A 162 -37.65 26.56 -13.99
N TRP A 163 -37.58 25.24 -13.83
CA TRP A 163 -38.76 24.38 -13.84
C TRP A 163 -39.77 24.79 -12.75
N LYS A 164 -39.32 25.10 -11.53
CA LYS A 164 -40.21 25.59 -10.45
C LYS A 164 -40.84 26.95 -10.76
N GLU A 165 -40.18 27.81 -11.51
CA GLU A 165 -40.74 29.09 -11.96
C GLU A 165 -41.79 28.88 -13.05
N GLU A 166 -41.49 28.07 -14.06
CA GLU A 166 -42.46 27.69 -15.11
C GLU A 166 -43.73 27.06 -14.51
N GLN A 167 -43.58 26.17 -13.52
CA GLN A 167 -44.74 25.59 -12.83
C GLN A 167 -45.55 26.64 -12.04
N ARG A 168 -44.90 27.65 -11.48
CA ARG A 168 -45.59 28.75 -10.79
C ARG A 168 -46.33 29.65 -11.78
N GLU A 169 -45.70 30.00 -12.90
CA GLU A 169 -46.32 30.80 -13.96
C GLU A 169 -47.54 30.09 -14.55
N MET A 170 -47.42 28.80 -14.89
CA MET A 170 -48.53 27.98 -15.39
C MET A 170 -49.70 27.94 -14.40
N ALA A 171 -49.42 27.80 -13.11
CA ALA A 171 -50.44 27.82 -12.06
C ALA A 171 -51.10 29.20 -11.88
N GLU A 172 -50.36 30.30 -12.11
CA GLU A 172 -50.91 31.66 -12.10
C GLU A 172 -51.78 31.92 -13.33
N GLU A 173 -51.36 31.49 -14.52
CA GLU A 173 -52.16 31.58 -15.75
C GLU A 173 -53.45 30.76 -15.65
N GLU A 174 -53.39 29.55 -15.10
CA GLU A 174 -54.58 28.71 -14.88
C GLU A 174 -55.55 29.38 -13.90
N LYS A 175 -55.03 29.97 -12.80
CA LYS A 175 -55.84 30.76 -11.88
C LYS A 175 -56.49 31.96 -12.57
N GLN A 176 -55.77 32.66 -13.45
CA GLN A 176 -56.34 33.78 -14.23
C GLN A 176 -57.46 33.31 -15.16
N LYS A 177 -57.27 32.21 -15.90
CA LYS A 177 -58.31 31.63 -16.76
C LYS A 177 -59.55 31.23 -15.97
N ILE A 178 -59.37 30.56 -14.83
CA ILE A 178 -60.49 30.19 -13.94
C ILE A 178 -61.22 31.45 -13.45
N LEU A 179 -60.49 32.50 -13.12
CA LEU A 179 -61.08 33.77 -12.68
C LEU A 179 -61.88 34.43 -13.82
N GLU A 180 -61.33 34.48 -15.03
CA GLU A 180 -62.03 35.01 -16.22
C GLU A 180 -63.29 34.21 -16.56
N GLU A 181 -63.22 32.89 -16.50
CA GLU A 181 -64.36 32.00 -16.76
C GLU A 181 -65.47 32.20 -15.72
N LYS A 182 -65.10 32.30 -14.43
CA LYS A 182 -66.05 32.65 -13.35
C LYS A 182 -66.68 34.02 -13.58
N MET A 183 -65.90 35.02 -13.97
CA MET A 183 -66.41 36.36 -14.27
C MET A 183 -67.37 36.34 -15.48
N ALA A 184 -67.08 35.54 -16.51
CA ALA A 184 -67.95 35.37 -17.67
C ALA A 184 -69.25 34.62 -17.31
N GLU A 185 -69.18 33.60 -16.45
CA GLU A 185 -70.34 32.85 -15.96
C GLU A 185 -71.24 33.73 -15.08
N GLU A 186 -70.66 34.53 -14.19
CA GLU A 186 -71.40 35.53 -13.40
C GLU A 186 -72.07 36.58 -14.30
N ALA A 187 -71.40 37.02 -15.37
CA ALA A 187 -71.99 37.94 -16.35
C ALA A 187 -73.19 37.30 -17.08
N ARG A 188 -73.08 36.02 -17.47
CA ARG A 188 -74.19 35.26 -18.08
C ARG A 188 -75.36 35.10 -17.11
N LYS A 189 -75.10 34.73 -15.85
CA LYS A 189 -76.12 34.63 -14.79
C LYS A 189 -76.81 35.98 -14.55
N ARG A 190 -76.06 37.08 -14.48
CA ARG A 190 -76.63 38.44 -14.38
C ARG A 190 -77.50 38.81 -15.59
N GLU A 191 -77.14 38.34 -16.80
CA GLU A 191 -77.95 38.56 -18.00
C GLU A 191 -79.25 37.74 -17.97
N GLU A 192 -79.19 36.49 -17.51
CA GLU A 192 -80.36 35.63 -17.28
C GLU A 192 -81.28 36.17 -16.19
N GLU A 193 -80.71 36.68 -15.08
CA GLU A 193 -81.46 37.36 -14.02
C GLU A 193 -82.11 38.66 -14.53
N ARG A 194 -81.46 39.42 -15.42
CA ARG A 194 -82.07 40.60 -16.09
C ARG A 194 -83.23 40.17 -17.00
N LYS A 195 -83.16 39.00 -17.63
CA LYS A 195 -84.27 38.43 -18.43
C LYS A 195 -85.42 37.94 -17.54
N GLN A 196 -85.13 37.39 -16.35
CA GLN A 196 -86.15 36.98 -15.37
C GLN A 196 -86.79 38.17 -14.62
N LYS A 197 -86.04 39.24 -14.30
CA LYS A 197 -86.55 40.46 -13.64
C LYS A 197 -87.49 41.32 -14.51
N LYS A 198 -87.65 41.05 -15.81
CA LYS A 198 -88.73 41.63 -16.64
C LYS A 198 -90.12 41.03 -16.35
N LYS A 199 -90.22 40.01 -15.50
CA LYS A 199 -91.50 39.44 -15.00
C LYS A 199 -91.48 39.31 -13.48
N LYS A 200 -91.62 40.43 -12.77
CA LYS A 200 -92.37 40.58 -11.50
C LYS A 200 -91.96 41.90 -10.86
N GLY A 201 -92.97 42.70 -10.56
CA GLY A 201 -92.80 43.97 -9.88
C GLY A 201 -92.81 43.85 -8.36
N LYS A 202 -92.23 44.92 -7.79
CA LYS A 202 -92.41 45.55 -6.48
C LYS A 202 -91.49 45.18 -5.30
N ASN A 203 -91.12 46.29 -4.66
CA ASN A 203 -90.15 46.58 -3.62
C ASN A 203 -90.58 46.17 -2.20
N ILE A 204 -89.61 46.00 -1.30
CA ILE A 204 -89.78 46.22 0.15
C ILE A 204 -88.42 46.63 0.77
N PHE A 205 -88.42 47.72 1.52
CA PHE A 205 -87.32 48.30 2.34
C PHE A 205 -87.00 47.30 3.50
N GLU A 206 -85.83 47.24 4.18
CA GLU A 206 -85.16 48.27 4.99
C GLU A 206 -83.83 47.73 5.61
N GLU A 207 -82.86 48.65 5.82
CA GLU A 207 -81.68 48.71 6.71
C GLU A 207 -80.82 47.49 7.14
N SER A 208 -79.49 47.62 6.97
CA SER A 208 -78.57 47.74 8.13
C SER A 208 -77.21 48.30 7.67
N ALA A 209 -76.74 49.31 8.39
CA ALA A 209 -75.45 49.95 8.20
C ALA A 209 -74.38 49.22 9.01
N GLU A 210 -73.37 48.66 8.35
CA GLU A 210 -72.10 48.31 9.00
C GLU A 210 -70.99 48.27 7.96
N GLY A 211 -70.11 49.27 8.03
CA GLY A 211 -68.94 49.39 7.18
C GLY A 211 -67.94 48.26 7.46
N VAL A 212 -67.43 47.65 6.39
CA VAL A 212 -66.33 46.69 6.48
C VAL A 212 -65.11 47.42 7.07
N PRO A 213 -64.48 46.92 8.14
CA PRO A 213 -63.36 47.63 8.76
C PRO A 213 -62.19 47.63 7.80
N ARG A 214 -61.78 48.84 7.37
CA ARG A 214 -60.57 49.04 6.58
C ARG A 214 -59.38 48.86 7.52
N ARG A 215 -58.64 47.76 7.36
CA ARG A 215 -57.43 47.53 8.16
C ARG A 215 -56.38 48.58 7.82
N GLU A 216 -55.86 49.26 8.83
CA GLU A 216 -54.71 50.14 8.68
C GLU A 216 -53.42 49.34 8.51
N VAL A 217 -52.52 49.85 7.67
CA VAL A 217 -51.25 49.20 7.35
C VAL A 217 -50.23 49.62 8.41
N GLY A 218 -49.97 48.74 9.38
CA GLY A 218 -48.95 48.94 10.40
C GLY A 218 -47.58 48.43 9.95
N LYS A 219 -46.53 49.24 10.12
CA LYS A 219 -45.14 48.81 9.91
C LYS A 219 -44.63 48.12 11.17
N ILE A 220 -44.42 46.81 11.09
CA ILE A 220 -43.89 46.01 12.19
C ILE A 220 -42.37 46.17 12.23
N GLU A 221 -41.83 46.81 13.26
CA GLU A 221 -40.39 46.76 13.53
C GLU A 221 -40.06 45.48 14.29
N VAL A 222 -39.53 44.50 13.54
CA VAL A 222 -39.00 43.26 14.11
C VAL A 222 -37.63 43.56 14.72
N LYS A 223 -37.57 43.71 16.04
CA LYS A 223 -36.30 43.70 16.77
C LYS A 223 -35.92 42.25 17.06
N PHE A 224 -35.01 41.72 16.24
CA PHE A 224 -34.41 40.42 16.51
C PHE A 224 -33.65 40.48 17.83
N THR A 225 -34.09 39.71 18.81
CA THR A 225 -33.30 39.43 20.01
C THR A 225 -32.01 38.75 19.58
N LYS A 226 -30.86 39.30 20.01
CA LYS A 226 -29.57 38.66 19.74
C LYS A 226 -29.63 37.24 20.28
N ARG A 227 -29.26 36.29 19.42
CA ARG A 227 -29.19 34.86 19.75
C ARG A 227 -28.18 34.71 20.90
N VAL A 228 -28.67 34.44 22.11
CA VAL A 228 -27.84 34.24 23.32
C VAL A 228 -27.54 32.76 23.58
N PHE A 229 -27.95 31.88 22.66
CA PHE A 229 -27.46 30.52 22.66
C PHE A 229 -26.20 30.48 21.81
N PRO A 230 -25.02 30.21 22.39
CA PRO A 230 -23.88 29.83 21.58
C PRO A 230 -24.32 28.56 20.87
N THR A 231 -24.53 28.63 19.55
CA THR A 231 -24.48 27.41 18.74
C THR A 231 -23.14 26.79 19.11
N ALA A 232 -23.13 25.60 19.72
CA ALA A 232 -21.88 24.91 19.96
C ALA A 232 -21.17 24.90 18.60
N ALA A 233 -20.08 25.66 18.48
CA ALA A 233 -19.18 25.48 17.37
C ALA A 233 -18.92 23.98 17.41
N ARG A 234 -19.29 23.27 16.33
CA ARG A 234 -19.04 21.83 16.19
C ARG A 234 -17.58 21.67 16.59
N GLU A 235 -17.33 21.22 17.82
CA GLU A 235 -15.98 21.03 18.32
C GLU A 235 -15.42 20.03 17.34
N SER A 236 -14.52 20.51 16.48
CA SER A 236 -14.00 19.70 15.40
C SER A 236 -13.31 18.55 16.11
N GLN A 237 -13.86 17.34 15.98
CA GLN A 237 -13.25 16.13 16.54
C GLN A 237 -11.96 15.76 15.80
N THR A 238 -11.52 16.57 14.83
CA THR A 238 -10.29 16.39 14.06
C THR A 238 -9.03 16.10 14.89
N PRO A 239 -8.72 16.79 16.01
CA PRO A 239 -7.52 16.43 16.78
C PRO A 239 -7.69 15.10 17.52
N GLN A 240 -8.92 14.71 17.91
CA GLN A 240 -9.20 13.41 18.53
C GLN A 240 -9.16 12.28 17.50
N GLU A 241 -9.65 12.53 16.28
CA GLU A 241 -9.56 11.62 15.13
C GLU A 241 -8.11 11.43 14.69
N GLU A 242 -7.31 12.51 14.62
CA GLU A 242 -5.88 12.45 14.33
C GLU A 242 -5.12 11.67 15.40
N GLU A 243 -5.38 11.93 16.68
CA GLU A 243 -4.75 11.18 17.78
C GLU A 243 -5.15 9.70 17.74
N TRP A 244 -6.41 9.40 17.41
CA TRP A 244 -6.87 8.03 17.23
C TRP A 244 -6.19 7.34 16.03
N LEU A 245 -6.06 8.03 14.90
CA LEU A 245 -5.35 7.53 13.71
C LEU A 245 -3.87 7.31 14.01
N GLN A 246 -3.23 8.22 14.76
CA GLN A 246 -1.82 8.13 15.13
C GLN A 246 -1.57 6.97 16.10
N LYS A 247 -2.41 6.82 17.13
CA LYS A 247 -2.36 5.64 18.02
C LYS A 247 -2.56 4.33 17.26
N GLN A 248 -3.44 4.33 16.27
CA GLN A 248 -3.65 3.15 15.43
C GLN A 248 -2.44 2.88 14.52
N ALA A 249 -1.78 3.91 13.99
CA ALA A 249 -0.56 3.80 13.19
C ALA A 249 0.63 3.31 14.03
N ASP A 250 0.81 3.87 15.23
CA ASP A 250 1.86 3.46 16.16
C ASP A 250 1.65 2.02 16.65
N ALA A 251 0.41 1.60 16.90
CA ALA A 251 0.08 0.22 17.23
C ALA A 251 0.39 -0.74 16.06
N ARG A 252 0.12 -0.32 14.81
CA ARG A 252 0.50 -1.11 13.61
C ARG A 252 2.01 -1.20 13.45
N LYS A 253 2.73 -0.10 13.70
CA LYS A 253 4.19 -0.05 13.65
C LYS A 253 4.82 -0.92 14.74
N ALA A 254 4.28 -0.90 15.95
CA ALA A 254 4.73 -1.75 17.05
C ALA A 254 4.49 -3.26 16.81
N LEU A 255 3.47 -3.61 16.01
CA LEU A 255 3.21 -4.98 15.57
C LEU A 255 4.05 -5.40 14.36
N GLU A 256 4.65 -4.45 13.66
CA GLU A 256 5.54 -4.70 12.55
C GLU A 256 6.93 -5.06 13.08
N VAL A 257 7.20 -6.37 13.14
CA VAL A 257 8.53 -6.89 13.49
C VAL A 257 9.53 -6.42 12.42
N GLU A 258 10.47 -5.57 12.82
CA GLU A 258 11.55 -5.11 11.95
C GLU A 258 12.50 -6.27 11.60
N ASP A 259 12.98 -6.30 10.35
CA ASP A 259 13.84 -7.36 9.79
C ASP A 259 15.21 -7.48 10.51
N SER A 260 15.55 -6.48 11.34
CA SER A 260 16.73 -6.42 12.21
C SER A 260 16.63 -7.30 13.46
N ASP A 261 15.41 -7.54 13.95
CA ASP A 261 15.17 -8.20 15.24
C ASP A 261 14.97 -9.71 15.09
N LEU A 262 14.85 -10.20 13.87
CA LEU A 262 14.67 -11.61 13.54
C LEU A 262 16.02 -12.33 13.46
N THR A 263 16.15 -13.43 14.20
CA THR A 263 17.30 -14.32 14.13
C THR A 263 17.45 -14.94 12.73
N GLU A 264 18.65 -15.39 12.33
CA GLU A 264 18.86 -16.01 11.00
C GLU A 264 17.94 -17.22 10.76
N GLU A 265 17.57 -17.94 11.81
CA GLU A 265 16.62 -19.06 11.75
C GLU A 265 15.19 -18.59 11.46
N GLU A 266 14.77 -17.46 12.03
CA GLU A 266 13.45 -16.86 11.80
C GLU A 266 13.31 -16.22 10.41
N LYS A 267 14.43 -16.01 9.72
CA LYS A 267 14.44 -15.62 8.30
C LYS A 267 14.16 -16.81 7.38
N ASN A 268 14.26 -18.05 7.88
CA ASN A 268 13.96 -19.24 7.09
C ASN A 268 12.43 -19.43 6.95
N PRO A 269 11.86 -19.39 5.73
CA PRO A 269 10.42 -19.55 5.52
C PRO A 269 9.86 -20.88 6.01
N LEU A 270 10.66 -21.95 5.96
CA LEU A 270 10.24 -23.28 6.39
C LEU A 270 10.14 -23.37 7.91
N PHE A 271 11.11 -22.78 8.62
CA PHE A 271 11.08 -22.70 10.07
C PHE A 271 9.86 -21.91 10.56
N MET A 272 9.62 -20.73 9.99
CA MET A 272 8.47 -19.90 10.36
C MET A 272 7.13 -20.57 10.01
N ARG A 273 7.06 -21.33 8.91
CA ARG A 273 5.90 -22.16 8.58
C ARG A 273 5.65 -23.22 9.66
N ASP A 274 6.68 -23.90 10.12
CA ASP A 274 6.54 -24.97 11.09
C ASP A 274 6.16 -24.42 12.48
N LYS A 275 6.76 -23.29 12.88
CA LYS A 275 6.34 -22.49 14.05
C LYS A 275 4.88 -22.03 13.94
N ALA A 276 4.44 -21.59 12.76
CA ALA A 276 3.04 -21.23 12.51
C ALA A 276 2.09 -22.43 12.61
N ASN A 277 2.52 -23.62 12.14
CA ASN A 277 1.77 -24.86 12.31
C ASN A 277 1.61 -25.24 13.78
N GLU A 278 2.64 -25.03 14.60
CA GLU A 278 2.56 -25.24 16.06
C GLU A 278 1.55 -24.29 16.71
N PHE A 279 1.60 -22.99 16.38
CA PHE A 279 0.60 -22.03 16.86
C PHE A 279 -0.83 -22.39 16.42
N PHE A 280 -1.00 -22.89 15.19
CA PHE A 280 -2.30 -23.36 14.72
C PHE A 280 -2.80 -24.56 15.53
N LYS A 281 -1.93 -25.54 15.83
CA LYS A 281 -2.26 -26.69 16.69
C LYS A 281 -2.57 -26.27 18.12
N ALA A 282 -1.89 -25.25 18.63
CA ALA A 282 -2.14 -24.66 19.95
C ALA A 282 -3.43 -23.81 19.99
N GLY A 283 -4.13 -23.64 18.86
CA GLY A 283 -5.35 -22.83 18.78
C GLY A 283 -5.10 -21.32 18.75
N ASN A 284 -3.84 -20.87 18.76
CA ASN A 284 -3.50 -19.45 18.65
C ASN A 284 -3.42 -19.03 17.16
N TYR A 285 -4.58 -18.83 16.56
CA TYR A 285 -4.68 -18.52 15.13
C TYR A 285 -4.10 -17.14 14.78
N GLN A 286 -4.13 -16.16 15.69
CA GLN A 286 -3.60 -14.83 15.42
C GLN A 286 -2.06 -14.84 15.35
N ALA A 287 -1.40 -15.54 16.29
CA ALA A 287 0.05 -15.75 16.23
C ALA A 287 0.46 -16.55 14.98
N ALA A 288 -0.33 -17.58 14.62
CA ALA A 288 -0.11 -18.35 13.41
C ALA A 288 -0.17 -17.47 12.15
N VAL A 289 -1.15 -16.55 12.05
CA VAL A 289 -1.25 -15.59 10.93
C VAL A 289 0.00 -14.72 10.83
N ASN A 290 0.52 -14.22 11.95
CA ASN A 290 1.72 -13.38 11.97
C ASN A 290 2.96 -14.18 11.51
N ALA A 291 3.11 -15.42 11.99
CA ALA A 291 4.19 -16.31 11.60
C ALA A 291 4.11 -16.74 10.11
N TYR A 292 2.91 -16.96 9.57
CA TYR A 292 2.74 -17.18 8.13
C TYR A 292 3.04 -15.93 7.31
N THR A 293 2.68 -14.76 7.81
CA THR A 293 2.91 -13.49 7.10
C THR A 293 4.40 -13.16 7.02
N THR A 294 5.16 -13.41 8.08
CA THR A 294 6.63 -13.32 8.06
C THR A 294 7.23 -14.35 7.11
N ALA A 295 6.78 -15.61 7.13
CA ALA A 295 7.23 -16.62 6.16
C ALA A 295 6.96 -16.20 4.70
N LEU A 296 5.83 -15.55 4.43
CA LEU A 296 5.45 -15.03 3.12
C LEU A 296 6.29 -13.82 2.68
N ARG A 297 6.83 -13.01 3.61
CA ARG A 297 7.76 -11.91 3.28
C ARG A 297 9.02 -12.45 2.60
N TYR A 298 9.56 -13.56 3.10
CA TYR A 298 10.78 -14.17 2.55
C TYR A 298 10.50 -15.12 1.37
N SER A 299 9.35 -15.78 1.32
CA SER A 299 8.99 -16.68 0.23
C SER A 299 7.54 -16.52 -0.24
N PRO A 300 7.28 -15.50 -1.09
CA PRO A 300 5.94 -15.21 -1.59
C PRO A 300 5.45 -16.20 -2.66
N LYS A 301 6.31 -17.11 -3.13
CA LYS A 301 5.96 -18.07 -4.21
C LYS A 301 5.52 -19.44 -3.69
N MET A 302 5.27 -19.59 -2.39
CA MET A 302 4.83 -20.86 -1.80
C MET A 302 3.30 -20.89 -1.57
N PRO A 303 2.53 -21.67 -2.37
CA PRO A 303 1.07 -21.75 -2.22
C PRO A 303 0.61 -22.31 -0.88
N ALA A 304 1.42 -23.19 -0.27
CA ALA A 304 1.10 -23.81 1.02
C ALA A 304 0.98 -22.78 2.15
N LEU A 305 1.80 -21.72 2.12
CA LEU A 305 1.75 -20.67 3.14
C LEU A 305 0.44 -19.87 3.07
N TYR A 306 0.04 -19.45 1.86
CA TYR A 306 -1.26 -18.79 1.65
C TYR A 306 -2.42 -19.69 2.06
N SER A 307 -2.40 -20.95 1.64
CA SER A 307 -3.46 -21.90 1.97
C SER A 307 -3.60 -22.11 3.49
N ASN A 308 -2.49 -22.22 4.22
CA ASN A 308 -2.51 -22.39 5.67
C ASN A 308 -2.88 -21.09 6.42
N ARG A 309 -2.42 -19.93 5.94
CA ARG A 309 -2.83 -18.63 6.49
C ARG A 309 -4.33 -18.40 6.29
N ALA A 310 -4.88 -18.78 5.14
CA ALA A 310 -6.31 -18.76 4.87
C ALA A 310 -7.10 -19.65 5.86
N ALA A 311 -6.57 -20.82 6.23
CA ALA A 311 -7.19 -21.67 7.24
C ALA A 311 -7.25 -20.99 8.62
N CYS A 312 -6.20 -20.24 8.99
CA CYS A 312 -6.19 -19.45 10.23
C CYS A 312 -7.21 -18.31 10.15
N HIS A 313 -7.27 -17.59 9.03
CA HIS A 313 -8.24 -16.52 8.82
C HIS A 313 -9.69 -17.01 8.86
N LEU A 314 -9.97 -18.21 8.32
CA LEU A 314 -11.29 -18.83 8.38
C LEU A 314 -11.70 -19.12 9.83
N LYS A 315 -10.77 -19.60 10.67
CA LYS A 315 -11.01 -19.80 12.12
C LYS A 315 -11.25 -18.49 12.87
N LEU A 316 -10.59 -17.41 12.45
CA LEU A 316 -10.78 -16.07 12.99
C LEU A 316 -12.00 -15.33 12.41
N ARG A 317 -12.78 -15.95 11.52
CA ARG A 317 -13.90 -15.32 10.78
C ARG A 317 -13.49 -14.12 9.91
N ASN A 318 -12.23 -14.05 9.50
CA ASN A 318 -11.72 -13.05 8.56
C ASN A 318 -11.95 -13.52 7.11
N PHE A 319 -13.21 -13.53 6.67
CA PHE A 319 -13.60 -14.18 5.41
C PHE A 319 -13.02 -13.49 4.16
N PHE A 320 -12.99 -12.16 4.09
CA PHE A 320 -12.39 -11.44 2.96
C PHE A 320 -10.90 -11.79 2.76
N LYS A 321 -10.12 -11.80 3.85
CA LYS A 321 -8.69 -12.19 3.81
C LYS A 321 -8.51 -13.66 3.42
N THR A 322 -9.45 -14.52 3.84
CA THR A 322 -9.47 -15.93 3.44
C THR A 322 -9.63 -16.08 1.93
N ILE A 323 -10.56 -15.32 1.33
CA ILE A 323 -10.80 -15.35 -0.13
C ILE A 323 -9.57 -14.85 -0.89
N GLU A 324 -8.94 -13.77 -0.42
CA GLU A 324 -7.73 -13.22 -1.03
C GLU A 324 -6.58 -14.23 -1.03
N ASP A 325 -6.30 -14.84 0.14
CA ASP A 325 -5.23 -15.83 0.28
C ASP A 325 -5.49 -17.11 -0.51
N CYS A 326 -6.74 -17.61 -0.51
CA CYS A 326 -7.09 -18.78 -1.30
C CYS A 326 -6.97 -18.51 -2.81
N SER A 327 -7.36 -17.32 -3.27
CA SER A 327 -7.24 -16.94 -4.68
C SER A 327 -5.78 -16.87 -5.11
N LYS A 328 -4.92 -16.20 -4.32
CA LYS A 328 -3.46 -16.19 -4.53
C LYS A 328 -2.86 -17.60 -4.52
N ALA A 329 -3.32 -18.47 -3.62
CA ALA A 329 -2.86 -19.85 -3.58
C ALA A 329 -3.23 -20.62 -4.86
N ILE A 330 -4.44 -20.43 -5.39
CA ILE A 330 -4.90 -21.06 -6.64
C ILE A 330 -4.11 -20.53 -7.84
N ASP A 331 -3.87 -19.22 -7.91
CA ASP A 331 -3.09 -18.59 -8.98
C ASP A 331 -1.66 -19.15 -9.05
N LEU A 332 -1.02 -19.33 -7.89
CA LEU A 332 0.32 -19.93 -7.80
C LEU A 332 0.34 -21.45 -8.08
N LEU A 333 -0.82 -22.12 -8.05
CA LEU A 333 -0.97 -23.54 -8.40
C LEU A 333 -1.34 -23.74 -9.88
N HIS A 334 -1.20 -22.71 -10.71
CA HIS A 334 -1.34 -22.80 -12.15
C HIS A 334 0.01 -23.18 -12.81
N PRO A 335 0.05 -24.12 -13.78
CA PRO A 335 -1.06 -24.87 -14.37
C PRO A 335 -1.60 -26.01 -13.49
N PRO A 336 -2.85 -26.44 -13.70
CA PRO A 336 -3.47 -27.51 -12.94
C PRO A 336 -2.82 -28.86 -13.25
N VAL A 337 -2.10 -29.45 -12.28
CA VAL A 337 -1.44 -30.77 -12.41
C VAL A 337 -1.94 -31.75 -11.34
N PRO A 338 -1.86 -33.08 -11.57
CA PRO A 338 -2.28 -34.07 -10.58
C PRO A 338 -1.56 -33.94 -9.22
N GLN A 339 -0.26 -33.63 -9.22
CA GLN A 339 0.52 -33.44 -7.98
C GLN A 339 -0.01 -32.30 -7.10
N ASN A 340 -0.61 -31.28 -7.70
CA ASN A 340 -1.09 -30.11 -6.98
C ASN A 340 -2.62 -30.09 -6.76
N ALA A 341 -3.31 -31.15 -7.23
CA ALA A 341 -4.75 -31.31 -7.14
C ALA A 341 -5.26 -31.21 -5.69
N ALA A 342 -4.60 -31.89 -4.74
CA ALA A 342 -5.00 -31.88 -3.33
C ALA A 342 -4.88 -30.47 -2.70
N SER A 343 -3.87 -29.70 -3.08
CA SER A 343 -3.68 -28.33 -2.59
C SER A 343 -4.70 -27.37 -3.19
N ARG A 344 -4.99 -27.51 -4.50
CA ARG A 344 -6.05 -26.74 -5.18
C ARG A 344 -7.42 -27.02 -4.58
N LEU A 345 -7.73 -28.30 -4.34
CA LEU A 345 -8.98 -28.72 -3.70
C LEU A 345 -9.16 -28.03 -2.35
N LYS A 346 -8.14 -28.06 -1.47
CA LYS A 346 -8.19 -27.39 -0.16
C LYS A 346 -8.42 -25.88 -0.27
N ALA A 347 -7.77 -25.22 -1.21
CA ALA A 347 -7.93 -23.78 -1.42
C ALA A 347 -9.34 -23.43 -1.93
N LEU A 348 -9.87 -24.19 -2.90
CA LEU A 348 -11.23 -24.00 -3.44
C LEU A 348 -12.29 -24.21 -2.36
N VAL A 349 -12.21 -25.30 -1.59
CA VAL A 349 -13.17 -25.57 -0.50
C VAL A 349 -13.16 -24.48 0.55
N ARG A 350 -11.98 -23.98 0.96
CA ARG A 350 -11.86 -22.88 1.93
C ARG A 350 -12.42 -21.57 1.38
N LYS A 351 -12.16 -21.27 0.11
CA LYS A 351 -12.68 -20.08 -0.58
C LYS A 351 -14.21 -20.13 -0.68
N GLY A 352 -14.76 -21.25 -1.17
CA GLY A 352 -16.21 -21.46 -1.24
C GLY A 352 -16.87 -21.38 0.13
N THR A 353 -16.25 -21.97 1.16
CA THR A 353 -16.75 -21.86 2.54
C THR A 353 -16.77 -20.42 3.03
N ALA A 354 -15.73 -19.63 2.74
CA ALA A 354 -15.68 -18.22 3.11
C ALA A 354 -16.76 -17.39 2.39
N PHE A 355 -17.04 -17.68 1.11
CA PHE A 355 -18.15 -17.06 0.39
C PHE A 355 -19.51 -17.40 0.99
N CYS A 356 -19.77 -18.67 1.31
CA CYS A 356 -21.00 -19.07 1.98
C CYS A 356 -21.18 -18.40 3.35
N GLN A 357 -20.10 -18.19 4.10
CA GLN A 357 -20.14 -17.45 5.38
C GLN A 357 -20.39 -15.95 5.21
N LEU A 358 -20.15 -15.41 4.01
CA LEU A 358 -20.51 -14.04 3.61
C LEU A 358 -21.88 -13.97 2.92
N GLU A 359 -22.65 -15.07 2.92
CA GLU A 359 -23.95 -15.18 2.24
C GLU A 359 -23.89 -15.04 0.71
N LEU A 360 -22.68 -15.12 0.14
CA LEU A 360 -22.42 -15.14 -1.30
C LEU A 360 -22.47 -16.59 -1.80
N TYR A 361 -23.66 -17.19 -1.75
CA TYR A 361 -23.86 -18.62 -2.00
C TYR A 361 -23.59 -19.04 -3.45
N VAL A 362 -23.84 -18.15 -4.42
CA VAL A 362 -23.66 -18.45 -5.86
C VAL A 362 -22.17 -18.62 -6.19
N GLU A 363 -21.35 -17.68 -5.75
CA GLU A 363 -19.89 -17.71 -5.88
C GLU A 363 -19.30 -18.89 -5.10
N GLY A 364 -19.83 -19.14 -3.89
CA GLY A 364 -19.47 -20.30 -3.10
C GLY A 364 -19.72 -21.62 -3.84
N LEU A 365 -20.90 -21.79 -4.44
CA LEU A 365 -21.26 -22.99 -5.19
C LEU A 365 -20.32 -23.22 -6.38
N GLN A 366 -19.93 -22.17 -7.10
CA GLN A 366 -18.98 -22.27 -8.21
C GLN A 366 -17.62 -22.85 -7.77
N ASP A 367 -17.09 -22.40 -6.63
CA ASP A 367 -15.84 -22.93 -6.07
C ASP A 367 -15.99 -24.39 -5.61
N TYR A 368 -17.14 -24.76 -5.04
CA TYR A 368 -17.47 -26.15 -4.67
C TYR A 368 -17.61 -27.06 -5.90
N GLU A 369 -18.20 -26.58 -6.99
CA GLU A 369 -18.27 -27.33 -8.26
C GLU A 369 -16.90 -27.50 -8.91
N CYS A 370 -16.03 -26.47 -8.83
CA CYS A 370 -14.64 -26.59 -9.24
C CYS A 370 -13.88 -27.62 -8.39
N ALA A 371 -14.16 -27.67 -7.08
CA ALA A 371 -13.60 -28.67 -6.18
C ALA A 371 -14.08 -30.10 -6.52
N LEU A 372 -15.37 -30.28 -6.84
CA LEU A 372 -15.95 -31.57 -7.26
C LEU A 372 -15.38 -32.08 -8.59
N LYS A 373 -14.97 -31.18 -9.50
CA LYS A 373 -14.26 -31.57 -10.73
C LYS A 373 -12.88 -32.18 -10.43
N ILE A 374 -12.25 -31.80 -9.31
CA ILE A 374 -10.94 -32.33 -8.90
C ILE A 374 -11.11 -33.65 -8.14
N ASP A 375 -12.10 -33.74 -7.24
CA ASP A 375 -12.39 -34.95 -6.44
C ASP A 375 -13.89 -35.31 -6.52
N PRO A 376 -14.33 -36.01 -7.59
CA PRO A 376 -15.73 -36.34 -7.80
C PRO A 376 -16.29 -37.39 -6.84
N ASN A 377 -15.45 -38.10 -6.10
CA ASN A 377 -15.85 -39.20 -5.22
C ASN A 377 -16.03 -38.76 -3.76
N ASN A 378 -15.89 -37.47 -3.48
CA ASN A 378 -16.00 -36.94 -2.13
C ASN A 378 -17.46 -36.70 -1.72
N ASP A 379 -18.04 -37.62 -0.95
CA ASP A 379 -19.44 -37.56 -0.53
C ASP A 379 -19.74 -36.33 0.36
N GLN A 380 -18.78 -35.93 1.21
CA GLN A 380 -18.93 -34.74 2.05
C GLN A 380 -19.05 -33.47 1.18
N LEU A 381 -18.19 -33.36 0.16
CA LEU A 381 -18.20 -32.20 -0.74
C LEU A 381 -19.49 -32.13 -1.57
N LYS A 382 -20.03 -33.28 -2.00
CA LYS A 382 -21.33 -33.36 -2.67
C LYS A 382 -22.46 -32.91 -1.74
N ALA A 383 -22.46 -33.41 -0.51
CA ALA A 383 -23.47 -33.04 0.48
C ALA A 383 -23.45 -31.53 0.78
N ASP A 384 -22.26 -30.94 0.91
CA ASP A 384 -22.12 -29.51 1.16
C ASP A 384 -22.54 -28.66 -0.05
N ALA A 385 -22.18 -29.08 -1.28
CA ALA A 385 -22.66 -28.42 -2.50
C ALA A 385 -24.19 -28.48 -2.64
N GLU A 386 -24.81 -29.61 -2.30
CA GLU A 386 -26.26 -29.78 -2.38
C GLU A 386 -26.99 -28.92 -1.33
N LYS A 387 -26.45 -28.81 -0.10
CA LYS A 387 -26.97 -27.87 0.90
C LYS A 387 -26.96 -26.43 0.39
N ILE A 388 -25.86 -26.01 -0.26
CA ILE A 388 -25.75 -24.66 -0.83
C ILE A 388 -26.81 -24.45 -1.92
N ARG A 389 -27.06 -25.44 -2.78
CA ARG A 389 -28.12 -25.38 -3.81
C ARG A 389 -29.50 -25.23 -3.21
N GLN A 390 -29.82 -25.96 -2.14
CA GLN A 390 -31.10 -25.84 -1.43
C GLN A 390 -31.28 -24.43 -0.84
N ILE A 391 -30.22 -23.86 -0.24
CA ILE A 391 -30.24 -22.50 0.28
C ILE A 391 -30.54 -21.49 -0.84
N ILE A 392 -29.85 -21.58 -1.98
CA ILE A 392 -30.08 -20.70 -3.13
C ILE A 392 -31.54 -20.80 -3.62
N GLN A 393 -32.05 -22.02 -3.81
CA GLN A 393 -33.44 -22.25 -4.24
C GLN A 393 -34.46 -21.67 -3.27
N SER A 394 -34.23 -21.83 -1.96
CA SER A 394 -35.10 -21.26 -0.92
C SER A 394 -35.11 -19.73 -0.92
N SER A 395 -33.95 -19.10 -1.18
CA SER A 395 -33.80 -17.64 -1.22
C SER A 395 -34.43 -17.01 -2.46
N THR A 396 -34.54 -17.74 -3.56
CA THR A 396 -35.18 -17.26 -4.81
C THR A 396 -36.70 -17.43 -4.83
N GLY A 397 -37.24 -18.27 -3.95
CA GLY A 397 -38.67 -18.57 -3.88
C GLY A 397 -39.47 -17.74 -2.87
N SER A 398 -38.78 -16.90 -2.07
CA SER A 398 -39.39 -15.89 -1.17
C SER A 398 -39.31 -14.52 -1.82
#